data_AF-X0TIA6-F1
#
_entry.id   AF-X0TIA6-F1
#
_cell.length_a   1.000
_cell.length_b   1.000
_cell.length_c   1.000
_cell.angle_alpha   90.00
_cell.angle_beta   90.00
_cell.angle_gamma   90.00
#
_symmetry.space_group_name_H-M   'P 1'
#
loop_
_entity.id
_entity.type
_entity.pdbx_description
1 polymer ?
#
loop_
_entity_poly.entity_id
_entity_poly.type
_entity_poly.pdbx_seq_one_letter_code
_entity_poly.pdbx_strand_id
1 'polypeptide(L)' 'MKYSEFIKSLKKCPFCNFRKDWIIKENKHAFLTLSRAPDKKDHFLIIPKKHFLKIS' A
#
# COMPACT_ATOMS: atom_id res chain seq x y z
N MET A 1 9.87 0.12 16.21
CA MET A 1 9.02 -1.07 15.99
C MET A 1 9.54 -1.77 14.75
N LYS A 2 9.83 -3.09 14.83
CA LYS A 2 10.32 -3.80 13.64
C LYS A 2 9.15 -3.98 12.66
N TYR A 3 9.41 -3.84 11.37
CA TYR A 3 8.37 -3.98 10.33
C TYR A 3 7.66 -5.34 10.40
N SER A 4 8.37 -6.39 10.81
CA SER A 4 7.81 -7.73 11.04
C SER A 4 6.76 -7.78 12.15
N GLU A 5 6.91 -7.00 13.22
CA GLU A 5 5.94 -6.89 14.32
C GLU A 5 4.70 -6.13 13.86
N PHE A 6 4.89 -5.10 13.03
CA PHE A 6 3.80 -4.36 12.39
C PHE A 6 2.93 -5.29 11.54
N ILE A 7 3.53 -6.13 10.69
CA ILE A 7 2.76 -7.07 9.88
C ILE A 7 1.96 -8.06 10.75
N LYS A 8 2.56 -8.58 11.83
CA LYS A 8 1.86 -9.50 12.75
C LYS A 8 0.66 -8.85 13.46
N SER A 9 0.67 -7.53 13.64
CA SER A 9 -0.43 -6.79 14.27
C SER A 9 -1.62 -6.53 13.34
N LEU A 10 -1.44 -6.69 12.02
CA LEU A 10 -2.48 -6.39 11.03
C LEU A 10 -3.53 -7.50 10.96
N LYS A 11 -4.74 -7.20 11.45
CA LYS A 11 -5.92 -8.07 11.30
C LYS A 11 -6.60 -7.97 9.94
N LYS A 12 -6.29 -6.93 9.16
CA LYS A 12 -6.88 -6.62 7.85
C LYS A 12 -5.80 -6.18 6.88
N CYS A 13 -6.02 -6.39 5.58
CA CYS A 13 -5.09 -5.94 4.56
C CYS A 13 -4.93 -4.40 4.63
N PRO A 14 -3.71 -3.87 4.79
CA PRO A 14 -3.45 -2.44 4.92
C PRO A 14 -3.72 -1.66 3.62
N PHE A 15 -3.86 -2.37 2.50
CA PHE A 15 -4.10 -1.81 1.17
C PHE A 15 -5.58 -1.81 0.77
N CYS A 16 -6.40 -2.72 1.31
CA CYS A 16 -7.83 -2.76 1.01
C CYS A 16 -8.61 -1.61 1.67
N ASN A 17 -8.19 -1.18 2.86
CA ASN A 17 -8.77 -0.04 3.57
C ASN A 17 -7.77 1.12 3.63
N PHE A 18 -7.27 1.51 2.45
CA PHE A 18 -6.23 2.52 2.36
C PHE A 18 -6.76 3.91 2.70
N ARG A 19 -5.94 4.70 3.42
CA ARG A 19 -6.28 6.07 3.83
C ARG A 19 -6.24 6.99 2.60
N LYS A 20 -7.36 7.65 2.29
CA LYS A 20 -7.49 8.45 1.05
C LYS A 20 -6.56 9.66 1.00
N ASP A 21 -6.22 10.24 2.14
CA ASP A 21 -5.26 11.34 2.27
C ASP A 21 -3.83 10.96 1.89
N TRP A 22 -3.51 9.67 1.75
CA TRP A 22 -2.17 9.21 1.34
C TRP A 22 -2.10 8.90 -0.16
N ILE A 23 -3.21 9.08 -0.88
CA ILE A 23 -3.27 8.89 -2.33
C ILE A 23 -2.77 10.16 -3.00
N ILE A 24 -1.72 10.02 -3.82
CA ILE A 24 -1.19 11.10 -4.64
C ILE A 24 -2.00 11.23 -5.93
N LYS A 25 -2.34 10.09 -6.54
CA LYS A 25 -3.12 10.02 -7.78
C LYS A 25 -3.85 8.69 -7.85
N GLU A 26 -5.02 8.65 -8.47
CA GLU A 26 -5.74 7.41 -8.69
C GLU A 26 -6.45 7.39 -10.05
N ASN A 27 -6.81 6.19 -10.49
CA ASN A 27 -7.70 5.98 -11.62
C ASN A 27 -8.77 4.94 -11.25
N LYS A 28 -9.51 4.42 -12.24
CA LYS A 28 -10.55 3.40 -12.02
C LYS A 28 -10.03 2.11 -11.37
N HIS A 29 -8.77 1.76 -11.60
CA HIS A 29 -8.23 0.43 -11.27
C HIS A 29 -7.21 0.43 -10.13
N ALA A 30 -6.46 1.51 -9.96
CA ALA A 30 -5.35 1.58 -9.02
C ALA A 30 -5.18 3.00 -8.45
N PHE A 31 -4.39 3.09 -7.38
CA PHE A 31 -3.93 4.34 -6.80
C PHE A 31 -2.41 4.34 -6.59
N LEU A 32 -1.82 5.53 -6.63
CA LEU A 32 -0.41 5.82 -6.41
C LEU A 32 -0.25 6.43 -5.01
N THR A 33 0.71 5.90 -4.25
CA THR A 33 1.08 6.39 -2.91
C THR A 33 2.59 6.38 -2.74
N LEU A 34 3.11 7.09 -1.76
CA LEU A 34 4.48 6.89 -1.27
C LEU A 34 4.59 5.55 -0.52
N SER A 35 5.75 4.90 -0.64
CA SER A 35 6.12 3.78 0.23
C SER A 35 6.30 4.30 1.66
N ARG A 36 5.66 3.63 2.62
CA ARG A 36 5.72 4.00 4.05
C ARG A 36 7.00 3.54 4.74
N ALA A 37 7.68 2.57 4.13
CA ALA A 37 9.02 2.13 4.52
C ALA A 37 9.92 2.22 3.28
N PRO A 38 10.29 3.45 2.86
CA PRO A 38 11.09 3.64 1.67
C PRO A 38 12.56 3.39 1.98
N ASP A 39 13.18 2.41 1.30
CA ASP A 39 14.63 2.21 1.34
C ASP A 39 15.40 3.24 0.47
N LYS A 40 14.66 4.03 -0.34
CA LYS A 40 15.18 5.06 -1.25
C LYS A 40 14.23 6.24 -1.31
N LYS A 41 14.78 7.44 -1.53
CA LYS A 41 13.99 8.67 -1.72
C LYS A 41 13.04 8.52 -2.91
N ASP A 42 11.83 9.08 -2.78
CA ASP A 42 10.80 9.11 -3.83
C ASP A 42 10.36 7.71 -4.33
N HIS A 43 10.38 6.71 -3.44
CA HIS A 43 9.87 5.37 -3.74
C HIS A 43 8.33 5.33 -3.67
N PHE A 44 7.70 5.21 -4.83
CA PHE A 44 6.24 5.11 -4.96
C PHE A 44 5.75 3.66 -5.06
N LEU A 45 4.49 3.45 -4.69
CA LEU A 45 3.76 2.20 -4.87
C LEU A 45 2.50 2.45 -5.70
N ILE A 46 2.29 1.61 -6.72
CA ILE A 46 1.01 1.52 -7.44
C ILE A 46 0.27 0.30 -6.89
N ILE A 47 -0.93 0.54 -6.36
CA ILE A 47 -1.70 -0.46 -5.66
C ILE A 47 -3.06 -0.62 -6.34
N PRO A 48 -3.46 -1.85 -6.73
CA PRO A 48 -4.78 -2.09 -7.30
C PRO A 48 -5.86 -1.86 -6.23
N LYS A 49 -7.00 -1.29 -6.64
CA LYS A 49 -8.18 -1.12 -5.78
C LYS A 49 -8.83 -2.45 -5.40
N LYS A 50 -8.60 -3.49 -6.21
CA LYS A 50 -9.01 -4.87 -5.91
C LYS A 50 -7.85 -5.65 -5.29
N HIS A 51 -8.18 -6.51 -4.33
CA HIS A 51 -7.18 -7.38 -3.70
C HIS A 51 -6.84 -8.56 -4.62
N PHE A 52 -5.56 -8.72 -4.93
CA PHE A 52 -5.03 -9.85 -5.69
C PHE A 52 -3.84 -10.44 -4.94
N LEU A 53 -3.76 -11.78 -4.89
CA LEU A 53 -2.63 -12.48 -4.27
C LEU A 53 -1.49 -12.75 -5.27
N LYS A 54 -1.80 -12.81 -6.57
CA LYS A 54 -0.86 -13.10 -7.65
C LYS A 54 -1.24 -12.32 -8.90
N ILE A 55 -0.22 -11.92 -9.65
CA ILE A 55 -0.36 -11.44 -11.02
C ILE A 55 -0.11 -12.68 -11.87
N SER A 56 -1.19 -13.34 -12.30
CA SER A 56 -1.25 -14.55 -13.16
C SER A 56 -0.07 -15.52 -13.07
#